data_AF-A0A2Y9KQF4-F1
#
_entry.id   AF-A0A2Y9KQF4-F1
#
_cell.length_a   1.000
_cell.length_b   1.000
_cell.length_c   1.000
_cell.angle_alpha   90.00
_cell.angle_beta   90.00
_cell.angle_gamma   90.00
#
_symmetry.space_group_name_H-M   'P 1'
#
loop_
_entity.id
_entity.type
_entity.pdbx_description
1 polymer ?
#
loop_
_entity_poly.entity_id
_entity_poly.type
_entity_poly.pdbx_seq_one_letter_code
_entity_poly.pdbx_strand_id
1 'polypeptide(L)'
;MPGTDVRNLVAGFRVCRTLSVLWFPKRASALPKMVWRQLFLASCLSAAVLLTMLQEGTGASVVTRQVARQDAQEDVEQKIFMQESDASNFLKKRGKRSPKSRDEANAENRQKLRADELRREYYEEQRNEFENFVEEQNDEQEERSREAIEQWRQWHYDGLYPSYLYNRHHI
;
A
#
# COMPACT_ATOMS: atom_id res chain seq x y z
N MET A 1 -11.51 -48.43 60.03
CA MET A 1 -12.07 -49.32 58.99
C MET A 1 -13.60 -49.23 59.07
N PRO A 2 -14.32 -49.27 57.95
CA PRO A 2 -14.75 -48.15 57.09
C PRO A 2 -16.31 -48.09 57.07
N GLY A 3 -17.08 -47.32 56.30
CA GLY A 3 -16.92 -46.49 55.11
C GLY A 3 -18.28 -46.45 54.40
N THR A 4 -18.57 -45.35 53.69
CA THR A 4 -19.52 -45.19 52.56
C THR A 4 -19.48 -43.70 52.20
N ASP A 5 -18.57 -43.24 51.34
CA ASP A 5 -18.59 -43.34 49.87
C ASP A 5 -19.80 -42.61 49.25
N VAL A 6 -19.74 -41.26 49.22
CA VAL A 6 -20.58 -40.44 48.35
C VAL A 6 -19.74 -40.03 47.16
N ARG A 7 -20.08 -40.65 46.03
CA ARG A 7 -19.36 -40.62 44.77
C ARG A 7 -19.59 -39.29 44.06
N ASN A 8 -18.47 -38.64 43.75
CA ASN A 8 -18.11 -38.08 42.44
C ASN A 8 -19.27 -37.73 41.51
N LEU A 9 -19.62 -36.45 41.48
CA LEU A 9 -20.30 -35.82 40.36
C LEU A 9 -19.80 -34.38 40.21
N VAL A 10 -18.52 -34.24 39.86
CA VAL A 10 -18.05 -33.06 39.13
C VAL A 10 -17.68 -33.58 37.75
N ALA A 11 -18.65 -33.44 36.84
CA ALA A 11 -18.45 -33.67 35.43
C ALA A 11 -17.27 -32.81 34.97
N GLY A 12 -16.15 -33.48 34.74
CA GLY A 12 -15.00 -32.90 34.07
C GLY A 12 -15.44 -32.49 32.67
N PHE A 13 -15.65 -31.19 32.50
CA PHE A 13 -15.73 -30.57 31.18
C PHE A 13 -14.31 -30.63 30.59
N ARG A 14 -13.95 -31.82 30.06
CA ARG A 14 -12.91 -31.92 29.05
C ARG A 14 -13.45 -31.14 27.86
N VAL A 15 -13.05 -29.87 27.76
CA VAL A 15 -13.09 -29.15 26.51
C VAL A 15 -12.24 -29.97 25.54
N CYS A 16 -12.93 -30.72 24.68
CA CYS A 16 -12.34 -31.33 23.51
C CYS A 16 -11.70 -30.19 22.70
N ARG A 17 -10.38 -30.15 22.78
CA ARG A 17 -9.49 -29.30 22.00
C ARG A 17 -9.49 -29.86 20.58
N THR A 18 -10.56 -29.61 19.84
CA THR A 18 -10.65 -29.83 18.40
C THR A 18 -10.89 -28.49 17.73
N LEU A 19 -9.85 -27.66 17.72
CA LEU A 19 -9.76 -26.52 16.82
C LEU A 19 -8.37 -26.54 16.18
N SER A 20 -8.39 -26.81 14.88
CA SER A 20 -7.36 -26.48 13.90
C SER A 20 -5.95 -26.94 14.19
N VAL A 21 -5.64 -28.16 13.76
CA VAL A 21 -4.31 -28.45 13.21
C VAL A 21 -4.06 -27.40 12.12
N LEU A 22 -3.05 -26.58 12.39
CA LEU A 22 -2.35 -25.69 11.49
C LEU A 22 -2.42 -26.16 10.02
N TRP A 23 -3.28 -25.53 9.23
CA TRP A 23 -2.95 -25.24 7.84
C TRP A 23 -2.61 -23.77 7.74
N PHE A 24 -1.47 -23.41 8.32
CA PHE A 24 -0.75 -22.21 7.95
C PHE A 24 -0.07 -22.48 6.60
N PRO A 25 -0.39 -21.79 5.50
CA PRO A 25 0.55 -21.68 4.41
C PRO A 25 1.58 -20.61 4.80
N LYS A 26 2.33 -20.84 5.88
CA LYS A 26 3.62 -20.16 6.10
C LYS A 26 4.69 -20.99 5.40
N ARG A 27 4.60 -21.02 4.06
CA ARG A 27 5.79 -21.05 3.24
C ARG A 27 5.86 -19.67 2.62
N ALA A 28 6.66 -18.80 3.23
CA ALA A 28 7.44 -17.88 2.44
C ALA A 28 8.23 -18.76 1.47
N SER A 29 7.65 -19.04 0.31
CA SER A 29 8.46 -19.42 -0.83
C SER A 29 9.38 -18.23 -1.00
N ALA A 30 10.64 -18.43 -0.62
CA ALA A 30 11.73 -17.71 -1.25
C ALA A 30 11.52 -17.96 -2.74
N LEU A 31 10.73 -17.09 -3.39
CA LEU A 31 10.52 -17.12 -4.83
C LEU A 31 11.93 -16.98 -5.39
N PRO A 32 12.45 -18.00 -6.09
CA PRO A 32 13.74 -17.86 -6.74
C PRO A 32 13.65 -16.57 -7.55
N LYS A 33 14.64 -15.68 -7.43
CA LYS A 33 14.70 -14.43 -8.22
C LYS A 33 14.52 -14.67 -9.73
N MET A 34 14.63 -15.93 -10.16
CA MET A 34 14.43 -16.43 -11.52
C MET A 34 12.95 -16.74 -11.88
N VAL A 35 12.08 -17.09 -10.92
CA VAL A 35 10.68 -17.47 -11.21
C VAL A 35 9.86 -16.28 -11.71
N TRP A 36 10.13 -15.07 -11.23
CA TRP A 36 9.45 -13.86 -11.71
C TRP A 36 9.76 -13.57 -13.18
N ARG A 37 11.04 -13.69 -13.57
CA ARG A 37 11.44 -13.57 -14.98
C ARG A 37 10.79 -14.63 -15.83
N GLN A 38 10.72 -15.86 -15.32
CA GLN A 38 10.12 -16.99 -16.04
C GLN A 38 8.60 -16.83 -16.20
N LEU A 39 7.90 -16.28 -15.20
CA LEU A 39 6.47 -15.96 -15.28
C LEU A 39 6.21 -14.81 -16.26
N PHE A 40 7.05 -13.76 -16.25
CA PHE A 40 6.97 -12.68 -17.24
C PHE A 40 7.21 -13.19 -18.66
N LEU A 41 8.25 -14.01 -18.86
CA LEU A 41 8.55 -14.60 -20.17
C LEU A 41 7.43 -15.52 -20.65
N ALA A 42 6.88 -16.37 -19.77
CA ALA A 42 5.75 -17.24 -20.11
C ALA A 42 4.50 -16.44 -20.48
N SER A 43 4.22 -15.33 -19.78
CA SER A 43 3.12 -14.42 -20.10
C SER A 43 3.32 -13.71 -21.44
N CYS A 44 4.54 -13.25 -21.74
CA CYS A 44 4.87 -12.66 -23.04
C CYS A 44 4.72 -13.68 -24.17
N LEU A 45 5.19 -14.92 -23.96
CA LEU A 45 5.05 -16.00 -24.95
C LEU A 45 3.59 -16.36 -25.17
N SER A 46 2.77 -16.45 -24.13
CA SER A 46 1.33 -16.71 -24.29
C SER A 46 0.63 -15.57 -25.04
N ALA A 47 0.99 -14.31 -24.76
CA ALA A 47 0.46 -13.17 -25.49
C ALA A 47 0.84 -13.20 -26.97
N ALA A 48 2.09 -13.56 -27.30
CA ALA A 48 2.53 -13.73 -28.69
C ALA A 48 1.75 -14.82 -29.42
N VAL A 49 1.53 -15.98 -28.78
CA VAL A 49 0.71 -17.07 -29.35
C VAL A 49 -0.75 -16.63 -29.56
N LEU A 50 -1.33 -15.87 -28.63
CA LEU A 50 -2.67 -15.32 -28.81
C LEU A 50 -2.71 -14.36 -30.01
N LEU A 51 -1.71 -13.49 -30.16
CA LEU A 51 -1.62 -12.57 -31.29
C LEU A 51 -1.48 -13.29 -32.63
N THR A 52 -0.72 -14.39 -32.73
CA THR A 52 -0.62 -15.18 -33.96
C THR A 52 -1.95 -15.85 -34.33
N MET A 53 -2.67 -16.38 -33.33
CA MET A 53 -4.01 -16.97 -33.56
C MET A 53 -5.03 -15.91 -33.98
N LEU A 54 -4.95 -14.68 -33.45
CA LEU A 54 -5.77 -13.57 -33.91
C LEU A 54 -5.40 -13.15 -35.35
N GLN A 55 -4.12 -13.20 -35.72
CA GLN A 55 -3.66 -12.88 -37.07
C GLN A 55 -4.17 -13.90 -38.10
N GLU A 56 -4.20 -15.19 -37.74
CA GLU A 56 -4.80 -16.26 -38.52
C GLU A 56 -6.34 -16.13 -38.63
N GLY A 57 -6.99 -15.56 -37.60
CA GLY A 57 -8.41 -15.16 -37.63
C GLY A 57 -8.73 -13.85 -38.36
N THR A 58 -7.71 -13.08 -38.76
CA THR A 58 -7.85 -11.80 -39.49
C THR A 58 -7.71 -11.99 -41.02
N GLY A 59 -7.75 -13.23 -41.50
CA GLY A 59 -7.64 -13.61 -42.92
C GLY A 59 -8.88 -13.33 -43.78
N ALA A 60 -9.81 -12.46 -43.37
CA ALA A 60 -11.01 -12.14 -44.14
C ALA A 60 -11.39 -10.65 -44.11
N SER A 61 -10.42 -9.73 -44.25
CA SER A 61 -10.72 -8.38 -44.75
C SER A 61 -9.45 -7.56 -45.04
N VAL A 62 -8.62 -8.01 -45.98
CA VAL A 62 -7.80 -7.06 -46.76
C VAL A 62 -7.74 -7.60 -48.18
N VAL A 63 -8.61 -7.08 -49.04
CA VAL A 63 -8.43 -7.17 -50.49
C VAL A 63 -7.18 -6.35 -50.81
N THR A 64 -6.06 -7.03 -50.99
CA THR A 64 -4.88 -6.49 -51.68
C THR A 64 -5.23 -6.33 -53.14
N ARG A 65 -5.74 -5.14 -53.52
CA ARG A 65 -5.73 -4.65 -54.90
C ARG A 65 -4.68 -3.55 -55.02
N GLN A 66 -3.41 -3.93 -54.90
CA GLN A 66 -2.34 -3.16 -55.50
C GLN A 66 -2.35 -3.48 -57.00
N VAL A 67 -2.52 -2.43 -57.82
CA VAL A 67 -2.09 -2.27 -59.23
C VAL A 67 -2.85 -1.10 -59.91
N ALA A 68 -3.83 -0.45 -59.28
CA ALA A 68 -4.50 0.70 -59.92
C ALA A 68 -5.02 1.77 -58.94
N ARG A 69 -4.20 2.25 -58.02
CA ARG A 69 -4.60 3.35 -57.13
C ARG A 69 -3.42 4.15 -56.58
N GLN A 70 -2.57 4.66 -57.46
CA GLN A 70 -1.62 5.71 -57.06
C GLN A 70 -2.26 7.10 -57.05
N ASP A 71 -3.37 7.33 -57.76
CA ASP A 71 -3.93 8.69 -57.88
C ASP A 71 -5.05 9.03 -56.88
N ALA A 72 -5.37 8.13 -55.94
CA ALA A 72 -6.45 8.33 -54.96
C ALA A 72 -6.08 8.02 -53.51
N GLN A 73 -4.80 7.70 -53.24
CA GLN A 73 -4.31 7.43 -51.88
C GLN A 73 -3.50 8.61 -51.30
N GLU A 74 -2.94 9.47 -52.15
CA GLU A 74 -2.27 10.70 -51.70
C GLU A 74 -3.21 11.62 -50.90
N ASP A 75 -4.50 11.66 -51.23
CA ASP A 75 -5.54 12.43 -50.52
C ASP A 75 -5.82 11.89 -49.10
N VAL A 76 -5.60 10.59 -48.85
CA VAL A 76 -5.84 9.97 -47.53
C VAL A 76 -4.60 10.04 -46.64
N GLU A 77 -3.41 9.92 -47.22
CA GLU A 77 -2.15 10.07 -46.47
C GLU A 77 -1.90 11.54 -46.05
N GLN A 78 -2.39 12.51 -46.82
CA GLN A 78 -2.43 13.93 -46.45
C GLN A 78 -3.37 14.23 -45.27
N LYS A 79 -4.24 13.31 -44.86
CA LYS A 79 -5.15 13.50 -43.72
C LYS A 79 -4.51 13.14 -42.37
N ILE A 80 -3.47 12.30 -42.37
CA ILE A 80 -2.73 11.91 -41.16
C ILE A 80 -1.69 12.97 -40.80
N PHE A 81 -1.10 13.61 -41.81
CA PHE A 81 -0.15 14.70 -41.63
C PHE A 81 -0.84 16.04 -41.79
N MET A 82 -1.00 16.73 -40.66
CA MET A 82 -1.49 18.11 -40.66
C MET A 82 -0.59 18.99 -41.53
N GLN A 83 -1.20 19.72 -42.46
CA GLN A 83 -0.50 20.56 -43.43
C GLN A 83 0.39 21.60 -42.72
N GLU A 84 1.58 21.91 -43.26
CA GLU A 84 2.56 22.78 -42.61
C GLU A 84 2.00 24.17 -42.26
N SER A 85 1.12 24.71 -43.10
CA SER A 85 0.36 25.94 -42.87
C SER A 85 -0.51 25.86 -41.59
N ASP A 86 -1.20 24.74 -41.38
CA ASP A 86 -2.03 24.48 -40.21
C ASP A 86 -1.19 24.19 -38.97
N ALA A 87 -0.12 23.42 -39.12
CA ALA A 87 0.85 23.14 -38.06
C ALA A 87 1.55 24.43 -37.57
N SER A 88 1.82 25.38 -38.48
CA SER A 88 2.47 26.65 -38.14
C SER A 88 1.66 27.49 -37.16
N ASN A 89 0.33 27.36 -37.13
CA ASN A 89 -0.52 28.08 -36.18
C ASN A 89 -0.34 27.64 -34.73
N PHE A 90 0.16 26.42 -34.48
CA PHE A 90 0.49 25.96 -33.12
C PHE A 90 1.80 26.57 -32.59
N LEU A 91 2.75 26.83 -33.49
CA LEU A 91 4.05 27.42 -33.18
C LEU A 91 4.05 28.94 -33.21
N LYS A 92 3.10 29.56 -33.93
CA LYS A 92 2.84 31.00 -33.83
C LYS A 92 2.66 31.32 -32.37
N LYS A 93 3.64 32.04 -31.83
CA LYS A 93 3.79 32.43 -30.43
C LYS A 93 2.43 32.93 -29.95
N ARG A 94 1.65 32.04 -29.34
CA ARG A 94 0.32 32.34 -28.83
C ARG A 94 0.56 33.51 -27.90
N GLY A 95 0.12 34.70 -28.33
CA GLY A 95 0.46 35.95 -27.66
C GLY A 95 0.20 35.81 -26.17
N LYS A 96 1.00 36.52 -25.37
CA LYS A 96 0.94 36.54 -23.90
C LYS A 96 -0.48 36.22 -23.46
N ARG A 97 -0.67 35.07 -22.78
CA ARG A 97 -1.98 34.64 -22.28
C ARG A 97 -2.69 35.87 -21.72
N SER A 98 -3.98 36.03 -22.03
CA SER A 98 -4.81 37.08 -21.46
C SER A 98 -4.48 37.26 -19.98
N PRO A 99 -4.39 38.50 -19.46
CA PRO A 99 -4.27 38.72 -18.03
C PRO A 99 -5.26 37.82 -17.31
N LYS A 100 -4.75 37.10 -16.30
CA LYS A 100 -5.53 36.12 -15.57
C LYS A 100 -6.77 36.79 -14.99
N SER A 101 -7.94 36.17 -15.16
CA SER A 101 -9.15 36.70 -14.54
C SER A 101 -9.05 36.58 -13.01
N ARG A 102 -9.74 37.48 -12.28
CA ARG A 102 -9.75 37.46 -10.81
C ARG A 102 -10.28 36.14 -10.27
N ASP A 103 -11.27 35.55 -10.93
CA ASP A 103 -11.89 34.30 -10.51
C ASP A 103 -10.97 33.11 -10.70
N GLU A 104 -10.21 33.07 -11.79
CA GLU A 104 -9.15 32.07 -11.99
C GLU A 104 -8.06 32.18 -10.92
N ALA A 105 -7.61 33.40 -10.59
CA ALA A 105 -6.62 33.60 -9.53
C ALA A 105 -7.13 33.12 -8.17
N ASN A 106 -8.41 33.37 -7.87
CA ASN A 106 -9.03 32.89 -6.64
C ASN A 106 -9.17 31.36 -6.62
N ALA A 107 -9.56 30.75 -7.73
CA ALA A 107 -9.66 29.30 -7.85
C ALA A 107 -8.30 28.62 -7.65
N GLU A 108 -7.24 29.17 -8.22
CA GLU A 108 -5.88 28.67 -8.03
C GLU A 108 -5.37 28.86 -6.61
N ASN A 109 -5.63 30.01 -5.97
CA ASN A 109 -5.27 30.21 -4.57
C ASN A 109 -5.92 29.17 -3.66
N ARG A 110 -7.19 28.81 -3.92
CA ARG A 110 -7.86 27.73 -3.16
C ARG A 110 -7.16 26.38 -3.35
N GLN A 111 -6.73 26.06 -4.57
CA GLN A 111 -5.99 24.82 -4.84
C GLN A 111 -4.62 24.84 -4.16
N LYS A 112 -3.91 25.97 -4.22
CA LYS A 112 -2.62 26.15 -3.57
C LYS A 112 -2.73 25.96 -2.06
N LEU A 113 -3.70 26.61 -1.42
CA LEU A 113 -3.93 26.47 0.02
C LEU A 113 -4.20 25.02 0.43
N ARG A 114 -5.01 24.28 -0.34
CA ARG A 114 -5.24 22.85 -0.08
C ARG A 114 -3.97 22.01 -0.23
N ALA A 115 -3.16 22.29 -1.24
CA ALA A 115 -1.89 21.58 -1.42
C ALA A 115 -0.89 21.89 -0.30
N ASP A 116 -0.84 23.14 0.15
CA ASP A 116 -0.01 23.57 1.27
C ASP A 116 -0.48 22.93 2.59
N GLU A 117 -1.80 22.83 2.82
CA GLU A 117 -2.41 22.16 3.98
C GLU A 117 -2.09 20.67 4.01
N LEU A 118 -2.31 19.95 2.90
CA LEU A 118 -1.95 18.52 2.78
C LEU A 118 -0.45 18.28 3.03
N ARG A 119 0.40 19.18 2.52
CA ARG A 119 1.85 19.09 2.72
C ARG A 119 2.20 19.30 4.20
N ARG A 120 1.52 20.23 4.87
CA ARG A 120 1.72 20.49 6.30
C ARG A 120 1.26 19.31 7.15
N GLU A 121 0.05 18.80 6.92
CA GLU A 121 -0.50 17.62 7.61
C GLU A 121 0.46 16.43 7.51
N TYR A 122 0.97 16.15 6.31
CA TYR A 122 1.96 15.09 6.09
C TYR A 122 3.20 15.22 6.99
N TYR A 123 3.75 16.44 7.12
CA TYR A 123 4.92 16.65 7.98
C TYR A 123 4.58 16.65 9.47
N GLU A 124 3.37 17.08 9.84
CA GLU A 124 2.89 17.01 11.22
C GLU A 124 2.65 15.56 11.66
N GLU A 125 2.05 14.73 10.80
CA GLU A 125 1.90 13.29 11.04
C GLU A 125 3.25 12.59 11.20
N GLN A 126 4.20 12.83 10.29
CA GLN A 126 5.54 12.25 10.38
C GLN A 126 6.27 12.65 11.68
N ARG A 127 6.11 13.90 12.13
CA ARG A 127 6.69 14.35 13.39
C ARG A 127 5.99 13.71 14.59
N ASN A 128 4.66 13.64 14.56
CA ASN A 128 3.86 13.08 15.63
C ASN A 128 4.09 11.57 15.80
N GLU A 129 4.20 10.82 14.70
CA GLU A 129 4.56 9.40 14.73
C GLU A 129 5.94 9.18 15.38
N PHE A 130 6.91 10.04 15.06
CA PHE A 130 8.24 9.97 15.65
C PHE A 130 8.23 10.32 17.15
N GLU A 131 7.56 11.41 17.53
CA GLU A 131 7.39 11.81 18.94
C GLU A 131 6.69 10.70 19.74
N ASN A 132 5.62 10.12 19.19
CA ASN A 132 4.89 9.01 19.79
C ASN A 132 5.76 7.77 19.97
N PHE A 133 6.55 7.39 18.95
CA PHE A 133 7.47 6.26 19.05
C PHE A 133 8.54 6.46 20.12
N VAL A 134 9.12 7.66 20.23
CA VAL A 134 10.12 7.96 21.26
C VAL A 134 9.51 7.94 22.66
N GLU A 135 8.31 8.50 22.83
CA GLU A 135 7.59 8.48 24.10
C GLU A 135 7.26 7.03 24.53
N GLU A 136 6.71 6.23 23.61
CA GLU A 136 6.36 4.83 23.89
C GLU A 136 7.60 4.01 24.27
N GLN A 137 8.75 4.22 23.59
CA GLN A 137 10.00 3.56 23.97
C GLN A 137 10.51 3.98 25.35
N ASN A 138 10.37 5.26 25.70
CA ASN A 138 10.76 5.74 27.02
C ASN A 138 9.86 5.16 28.11
N ASP A 139 8.53 5.17 27.89
CA ASP A 139 7.55 4.62 28.81
C ASP A 139 7.75 3.11 29.02
N GLU A 140 7.92 2.33 27.94
CA GLU A 140 8.20 0.89 28.03
C GLU A 140 9.48 0.60 28.81
N GLN A 141 10.53 1.38 28.57
CA GLN A 141 11.80 1.23 29.25
C GLN A 141 11.71 1.66 30.72
N GLU A 142 10.96 2.73 31.03
CA GLU A 142 10.70 3.18 32.38
C GLU A 142 9.91 2.11 33.15
N GLU A 143 8.83 1.59 32.60
CA GLU A 143 8.03 0.53 33.22
C GLU A 143 8.87 -0.75 33.43
N ARG A 144 9.67 -1.16 32.45
CA ARG A 144 10.61 -2.29 32.63
C ARG A 144 11.61 -2.05 33.76
N SER A 145 12.16 -0.84 33.84
CA SER A 145 13.11 -0.48 34.90
C SER A 145 12.44 -0.46 36.27
N ARG A 146 11.20 0.05 36.36
CA ARG A 146 10.39 0.08 37.57
C ARG A 146 10.07 -1.33 38.05
N GLU A 147 9.55 -2.18 37.17
CA GLU A 147 9.28 -3.59 37.47
C GLU A 147 10.55 -4.30 37.97
N ALA A 148 11.69 -4.12 37.30
CA ALA A 148 12.95 -4.73 37.72
C ALA A 148 13.38 -4.26 39.13
N ILE A 149 13.22 -2.98 39.44
CA ILE A 149 13.50 -2.41 40.77
C ILE A 149 12.55 -3.01 41.82
N GLU A 150 11.26 -3.16 41.51
CA GLU A 150 10.29 -3.77 42.40
C GLU A 150 10.59 -5.24 42.67
N GLN A 151 10.94 -6.00 41.63
CA GLN A 151 11.36 -7.41 41.78
C GLN A 151 12.58 -7.52 42.70
N TRP A 152 13.58 -6.65 42.54
CA TRP A 152 14.75 -6.60 43.44
C TRP A 152 14.39 -6.25 44.89
N ARG A 153 13.48 -5.28 45.09
CA ARG A 153 12.99 -4.89 46.42
C ARG A 153 12.19 -6.00 47.09
N GLN A 154 11.44 -6.79 46.33
CA GLN A 154 10.70 -7.95 46.87
C GLN A 154 11.66 -9.00 47.45
N TRP A 155 12.81 -9.23 46.80
CA TRP A 155 13.85 -10.11 47.33
C TRP A 155 14.55 -9.57 48.58
N HIS A 156 14.67 -8.24 48.69
CA HIS A 156 15.33 -7.54 49.80
C HIS A 156 14.31 -6.74 50.62
N TYR A 157 13.22 -7.39 51.00
CA TYR A 157 12.12 -6.70 51.66
C TYR A 157 12.46 -6.39 53.13
N ASP A 158 12.90 -5.16 53.38
CA ASP A 158 13.32 -4.69 54.71
C ASP A 158 12.18 -4.01 55.49
N GLY A 159 10.98 -3.90 54.90
CA GLY A 159 9.82 -3.20 55.46
C GLY A 159 9.93 -1.67 55.51
N LEU A 160 11.08 -1.10 55.13
CA LEU A 160 11.35 0.34 55.19
C LEU A 160 10.79 1.14 53.99
N TYR A 161 10.51 0.47 52.87
CA TYR A 161 10.10 1.11 51.62
C TYR A 161 8.71 0.62 51.16
N PRO A 162 7.70 1.52 51.09
CA PRO A 162 6.39 1.17 50.53
C PRO A 162 6.45 0.95 49.01
N SER A 163 5.49 0.16 48.50
CA SER A 163 5.40 -0.16 47.06
C SER A 163 5.10 1.08 46.22
N TYR A 164 5.52 1.05 44.96
CA TYR A 164 5.35 2.18 44.04
C TYR A 164 3.86 2.49 43.79
N LEU A 165 3.01 1.47 43.75
CA LEU A 165 1.54 1.63 43.61
C LEU A 165 0.94 2.55 44.68
N TYR A 166 1.53 2.61 45.88
CA TYR A 166 1.08 3.51 46.94
C TYR A 166 1.57 4.95 46.76
N ASN A 167 2.71 5.15 46.11
CA ASN A 167 3.31 6.47 45.84
C ASN A 167 2.77 7.18 44.59
N ARG A 168 1.98 6.50 43.75
CA ARG A 168 1.37 7.06 42.52
C ARG A 168 0.39 8.22 42.78
N HIS A 169 0.00 8.44 44.04
CA HIS A 169 -1.01 9.44 44.44
C HIS A 169 -0.47 10.81 44.89
N HIS A 170 0.83 11.08 44.71
CA HIS A 170 1.44 12.35 45.13
C HIS A 170 2.19 13.03 44.00
N ILE A 171 1.46 13.56 43.00
CA ILE A 171 1.92 14.60 42.07
C ILE A 171 0.75 15.54 41.79
#